data_AF-A0A7C4QHZ5-F1
#
_entry.id   AF-A0A7C4QHZ5-F1
#
_cell.length_a   1.000
_cell.length_b   1.000
_cell.length_c   1.000
_cell.angle_alpha   90.00
_cell.angle_beta   90.00
_cell.angle_gamma   90.00
#
_symmetry.space_group_name_H-M   'P 1'
#
loop_
_entity.id
_entity.type
_entity.pdbx_description
1 polymer ?
#
loop_
_entity_poly.entity_id
_entity_poly.type
_entity_poly.pdbx_seq_one_letter_code
_entity_poly.pdbx_strand_id
1 'polypeptide(L)' 'MMDDDLSLDDLWEALLSEEPPRIRKLWLSLTDDEASVVLGHLKKMAEEEDWADAQRRAAGAALSVIRALSE' A
#
# COMPACT_ATOMS: atom_id res chain seq x y z
N MET A 1 -5.67 -21.15 16.45
CA MET A 1 -5.44 -21.03 15.01
C MET A 1 -6.55 -20.17 14.45
N MET A 2 -6.16 -19.30 13.51
CA MET A 2 -6.97 -18.36 12.72
C MET A 2 -7.42 -17.09 13.45
N ASP A 3 -6.71 -16.00 13.15
CA ASP A 3 -7.27 -14.70 12.77
C ASP A 3 -6.19 -13.94 11.93
N ASP A 4 -5.56 -14.64 10.97
CA ASP A 4 -4.56 -14.10 10.02
C ASP A 4 -5.24 -13.62 8.72
N ASP A 5 -6.53 -13.29 8.81
CA ASP A 5 -7.40 -12.83 7.72
C ASP A 5 -8.00 -11.45 8.08
N LEU A 6 -7.18 -10.55 8.64
CA LEU A 6 -7.30 -9.15 8.19
C LEU A 6 -6.86 -9.20 6.74
N SER A 7 -7.86 -9.51 5.91
CA SER A 7 -7.73 -10.11 4.60
C SER A 7 -6.78 -9.28 3.74
N LEU A 8 -6.06 -9.92 2.83
CA LEU A 8 -5.25 -9.21 1.84
C LEU A 8 -6.02 -8.05 1.19
N ASP A 9 -7.34 -8.19 1.06
CA ASP A 9 -8.26 -7.14 0.60
C ASP A 9 -8.32 -5.94 1.56
N ASP A 10 -8.41 -6.12 2.88
CA ASP A 10 -8.39 -5.02 3.86
C ASP A 10 -7.05 -4.26 3.83
N LEU A 11 -5.95 -4.98 3.63
CA LEU A 11 -4.62 -4.40 3.45
C LEU A 11 -4.60 -3.50 2.21
N TRP A 12 -5.06 -4.00 1.07
CA TRP A 12 -5.09 -3.22 -0.17
C TRP A 12 -6.11 -2.08 -0.11
N GLU A 13 -7.27 -2.28 0.49
CA GLU A 13 -8.27 -1.24 0.68
C GLU A 13 -7.70 -0.08 1.51
N ALA A 14 -6.94 -0.39 2.57
CA ALA A 14 -6.32 0.61 3.41
C ALA A 14 -5.11 1.31 2.76
N LEU A 15 -4.32 0.63 1.94
CA LEU A 15 -3.21 1.25 1.20
C LEU A 15 -3.71 2.09 0.01
N LEU A 16 -4.75 1.64 -0.67
CA LEU A 16 -5.30 2.28 -1.86
C LEU A 16 -6.46 3.23 -1.54
N SER A 17 -6.71 3.51 -0.26
CA SER A 17 -7.77 4.43 0.18
C SER A 17 -7.53 5.89 -0.21
N GLU A 18 -6.32 6.23 -0.64
CA GLU A 18 -5.85 7.61 -0.83
C GLU A 18 -5.86 8.45 0.48
N GLU A 19 -6.04 7.82 1.65
CA GLU A 19 -6.10 8.49 2.95
C GLU A 19 -4.77 8.39 3.71
N PRO A 20 -3.99 9.48 3.84
CA PRO A 20 -2.67 9.42 4.47
C PRO A 20 -2.66 8.84 5.89
N PRO A 21 -3.61 9.15 6.81
CA PRO A 21 -3.60 8.57 8.14
C PRO A 21 -3.79 7.05 8.13
N ARG A 22 -4.64 6.53 7.24
CA ARG A 22 -4.92 5.09 7.11
C ARG A 22 -3.71 4.36 6.54
N ILE A 23 -3.12 4.91 5.48
CA ILE A 23 -1.90 4.39 4.84
C ILE A 23 -0.74 4.35 5.84
N ARG A 24 -0.49 5.43 6.59
CA ARG A 24 0.58 5.50 7.59
C ARG A 24 0.41 4.46 8.68
N LYS A 25 -0.81 4.35 9.23
CA LYS A 25 -1.10 3.40 10.30
C LYS A 25 -0.84 1.96 9.86
N LEU A 26 -1.29 1.59 8.66
CA LEU A 26 -1.07 0.27 8.12
C LEU A 26 0.42 0.04 7.82
N TRP A 27 1.08 0.98 7.14
CA TRP A 27 2.49 0.88 6.78
C TRP A 27 3.40 0.66 8.00
N LEU A 28 3.15 1.38 9.09
CA LEU A 28 3.90 1.24 10.35
C LEU A 28 3.59 -0.07 11.11
N SER A 29 2.55 -0.81 10.70
CA SER A 29 2.22 -2.11 11.29
C SER A 29 2.82 -3.29 10.51
N LEU A 30 3.32 -3.06 9.29
CA LEU A 30 3.96 -4.09 8.48
C LEU A 30 5.37 -4.38 9.01
N THR A 31 5.77 -5.65 8.91
CA THR A 31 7.17 -6.06 9.06
C THR A 31 8.02 -5.59 7.89
N ASP A 32 9.34 -5.60 8.04
CA ASP A 32 10.27 -5.20 6.97
C ASP A 32 10.09 -6.04 5.69
N ASP A 33 9.83 -7.35 5.85
CA ASP A 33 9.60 -8.26 4.73
C ASP A 33 8.29 -7.93 4.00
N GLU A 34 7.20 -7.72 4.75
CA GLU A 34 5.90 -7.33 4.19
C GLU A 34 5.96 -5.96 3.51
N ALA A 35 6.59 -4.99 4.17
CA ALA A 35 6.78 -3.65 3.64
C ALA A 35 7.56 -3.68 2.32
N SER A 36 8.61 -4.49 2.22
CA SER A 36 9.38 -4.66 0.98
C SER A 36 8.53 -5.22 -0.16
N VAL A 37 7.71 -6.24 0.11
CA VAL A 37 6.79 -6.84 -0.87
C VAL A 37 5.72 -5.85 -1.31
N VAL A 38 5.08 -5.16 -0.37
CA VAL A 38 4.04 -4.16 -0.62
C VAL A 38 4.59 -2.99 -1.44
N LEU A 39 5.77 -2.47 -1.07
CA LEU A 39 6.41 -1.38 -1.79
C LEU A 39 6.74 -1.78 -3.24
N GLY A 40 7.22 -3.00 -3.44
CA GLY A 40 7.47 -3.55 -4.77
C GLY A 40 6.19 -3.61 -5.61
N HIS A 41 5.08 -4.05 -5.01
CA HIS A 41 3.80 -4.13 -5.70
C HIS A 41 3.20 -2.75 -6.02
N LEU A 42 3.23 -1.81 -5.08
CA LEU A 42 2.75 -0.43 -5.30
C LEU A 42 3.52 0.26 -6.44
N LYS A 43 4.84 0.03 -6.56
CA LYS A 43 5.64 0.55 -7.67
C LYS A 43 5.18 -0.01 -9.02
N LYS A 44 4.97 -1.32 -9.11
CA LYS A 44 4.42 -1.96 -10.32
C LYS A 44 3.05 -1.40 -10.69
N MET A 45 2.15 -1.28 -9.71
CA MET A 45 0.83 -0.67 -9.92
C MET A 45 0.90 0.76 -10.45
N ALA A 46 1.88 1.55 -10.02
CA ALA A 46 2.02 2.94 -10.46
C ALA A 46 2.68 3.08 -11.85
N GLU A 47 3.53 2.13 -12.25
CA GLU A 47 4.39 2.22 -13.44
C GLU A 47 3.88 1.39 -14.64
N GLU A 48 3.21 0.26 -14.40
CA GLU A 48 2.73 -0.64 -15.46
C GLU A 48 1.40 -0.15 -16.06
N GLU A 49 1.28 -0.17 -17.39
CA GLU A 49 0.10 0.33 -18.12
C GLU A 49 -1.15 -0.58 -17.98
N ASP A 50 -0.96 -1.82 -17.55
CA ASP A 50 -2.04 -2.82 -17.40
C ASP A 50 -2.98 -2.54 -16.22
N TRP A 51 -2.61 -1.61 -15.33
CA TRP A 51 -3.44 -1.19 -14.19
C TRP A 51 -4.41 -0.09 -14.56
N ALA A 52 -5.60 -0.10 -13.97
CA ALA A 52 -6.58 0.98 -14.20
C ALA A 52 -6.05 2.33 -13.68
N ASP A 53 -6.41 3.44 -14.35
CA ASP A 53 -5.98 4.80 -13.97
C ASP A 53 -6.24 5.12 -12.48
N ALA A 54 -7.34 4.59 -11.94
CA ALA A 54 -7.68 4.73 -10.53
C ALA A 54 -6.70 4.01 -9.61
N GLN A 55 -6.28 2.80 -9.98
CA GLN A 55 -5.30 2.02 -9.22
C GLN A 55 -3.92 2.65 -9.28
N ARG A 56 -3.50 3.16 -10.46
CA ARG A 56 -2.21 3.85 -10.60
C ARG A 56 -2.14 5.11 -9.74
N ARG A 57 -3.21 5.90 -9.71
CA ARG A 57 -3.34 7.08 -8.84
C ARG A 57 -3.29 6.69 -7.36
N ALA A 58 -4.08 5.71 -6.95
CA ALA A 58 -4.12 5.27 -5.55
C ALA A 58 -2.76 4.73 -5.09
N ALA A 59 -2.08 3.93 -5.93
CA ALA A 59 -0.73 3.47 -5.67
C ALA A 59 0.27 4.63 -5.58
N GLY A 60 0.18 5.63 -6.45
CA GLY A 60 0.99 6.84 -6.38
C GLY A 60 0.79 7.63 -5.09
N ALA A 61 -0.45 7.76 -4.61
CA ALA A 61 -0.77 8.39 -3.33
C ALA A 61 -0.14 7.63 -2.16
N ALA A 62 -0.26 6.30 -2.15
CA ALA A 62 0.37 5.43 -1.15
C ALA A 62 1.90 5.59 -1.12
N LEU A 63 2.55 5.53 -2.29
CA LEU A 63 3.99 5.70 -2.43
C LEU A 63 4.46 7.08 -1.94
N SER A 64 3.69 8.14 -2.20
CA SER A 64 4.00 9.49 -1.72
C SER A 64 3.99 9.55 -0.18
N VAL A 65 2.96 8.98 0.45
CA VAL A 65 2.84 8.92 1.92
C VAL A 65 3.98 8.10 2.54
N ILE A 66 4.32 6.95 1.95
CA ILE A 66 5.40 6.07 2.42
C ILE A 66 6.76 6.77 2.34
N ARG A 67 7.04 7.47 1.23
CA ARG A 67 8.29 8.24 1.07
C ARG A 67 8.43 9.31 2.15
N ALA A 68 7.34 10.04 2.45
CA ALA A 68 7.33 11.07 3.49
C ALA A 68 7.52 10.54 4.92
N LEU A 69 7.42 9.21 5.15
CA LEU A 69 7.74 8.59 6.43
C LEU A 69 9.23 8.21 6.57
N SER A 70 9.97 8.19 5.46
CA SER A 70 11.38 7.78 5.39
C SER A 70 12.35 8.98 5.38
N GLU A 71 11.82 10.20 5.37
CA GLU A 71 12.55 11.47 5.51
C GLU A 71 12.57 11.93 6.98
#